data_AF-A0A3C1FS71-F1
#
_entry.id   AF-A0A3C1FS71-F1
#
_cell.length_a   1.000
_cell.length_b   1.000
_cell.length_c   1.000
_cell.angle_alpha   90.00
_cell.angle_beta   90.00
_cell.angle_gamma   90.00
#
_symmetry.space_group_name_H-M   'P 1'
#
loop_
_entity.id
_entity.type
_entity.pdbx_description
1 polymer ?
#
loop_
_entity_poly.entity_id
_entity_poly.type
_entity_poly.pdbx_seq_one_letter_code
_entity_poly.pdbx_strand_id
1 'polypeptide(L)'
;MKHTVAAAALVIFLIGCGDSSDDQRARLVSLCDQELNVPSQVCECIGVTAETELNSDERAMVIAMITTDQETADKLRASLPMESMVKSGMFMASAPGRCAMQKQSEM
;
A
#
# COMPACT_ATOMS: atom_id res chain seq x y z
N MET A 1 -53.74 9.21 -4.42
CA MET A 1 -53.83 9.70 -3.02
C MET A 1 -52.62 9.09 -2.31
N LYS A 2 -51.49 9.80 -2.13
CA LYS A 2 -51.18 10.69 -0.98
C LYS A 2 -51.40 9.96 0.35
N HIS A 3 -50.49 9.79 1.32
CA HIS A 3 -49.09 10.13 1.57
C HIS A 3 -48.65 9.38 2.86
N THR A 4 -47.34 9.16 3.04
CA THR A 4 -46.52 9.27 4.29
C THR A 4 -46.79 8.39 5.52
N VAL A 5 -45.76 7.66 5.97
CA VAL A 5 -45.13 7.58 7.34
C VAL A 5 -43.83 6.73 7.15
N ALA A 6 -42.65 6.92 7.71
CA ALA A 6 -41.90 8.00 8.34
C ALA A 6 -40.41 7.55 8.38
N ALA A 7 -39.50 8.52 8.39
CA ALA A 7 -38.07 8.29 8.55
C ALA A 7 -37.70 7.80 9.96
N ALA A 8 -36.73 6.89 10.05
CA ALA A 8 -35.80 6.78 11.18
C ALA A 8 -34.52 6.06 10.71
N ALA A 9 -33.43 6.81 10.64
CA ALA A 9 -32.06 6.31 10.53
C ALA A 9 -31.56 5.81 11.90
N LEU A 10 -30.70 4.78 11.94
CA LEU A 10 -29.54 4.62 12.84
C LEU A 10 -28.94 3.20 12.66
N VAL A 11 -27.86 3.06 11.88
CA VAL A 11 -26.48 2.81 12.34
C VAL A 11 -26.30 1.50 13.09
N ILE A 12 -25.76 0.49 12.40
CA ILE A 12 -24.78 -0.42 13.01
C ILE A 12 -23.53 -0.41 12.14
N PHE A 13 -22.45 -0.05 12.81
CA PHE A 13 -21.11 0.20 12.33
C PHE A 13 -20.54 -0.94 11.47
N LEU A 14 -19.89 -0.51 10.39
CA LEU A 14 -18.87 -1.22 9.65
C LEU A 14 -17.75 -1.67 10.61
N ILE A 15 -17.83 -2.90 11.14
CA ILE A 15 -16.67 -3.57 11.71
C ILE A 15 -15.97 -4.30 10.57
N GLY A 16 -15.35 -3.52 9.69
CA GLY A 16 -14.29 -3.99 8.79
C GLY A 16 -12.94 -3.71 9.43
N CYS A 17 -12.73 -4.20 10.65
CA CYS A 17 -11.43 -4.14 11.31
C CYS A 17 -10.70 -5.46 11.05
N GLY A 18 -9.92 -5.49 9.97
CA GLY A 18 -9.01 -6.60 9.67
C GLY A 18 -8.91 -6.88 8.19
N ASP A 19 -8.28 -5.98 7.42
CA ASP A 19 -7.74 -6.35 6.10
C ASP A 19 -6.80 -5.30 5.45
N SER A 20 -6.58 -4.13 6.06
CA SER A 20 -5.81 -3.07 5.39
C SER A 20 -4.34 -3.41 5.12
N SER A 21 -3.77 -4.44 5.76
CA SER A 21 -2.37 -4.82 5.56
C SER A 21 -2.20 -5.81 4.41
N ASP A 22 -2.96 -6.90 4.44
CA ASP A 22 -2.91 -7.98 3.45
C ASP A 22 -3.38 -7.46 2.07
N ASP A 23 -4.43 -6.61 2.06
CA ASP A 23 -4.90 -5.92 0.86
C ASP A 23 -3.83 -5.01 0.26
N GLN A 24 -3.11 -4.27 1.09
CA GLN A 24 -2.05 -3.38 0.62
C GLN A 24 -0.86 -4.16 0.08
N ARG A 25 -0.52 -5.31 0.70
CA ARG A 25 0.52 -6.20 0.16
C ARG A 25 0.14 -6.73 -1.20
N ALA A 26 -1.04 -7.33 -1.33
CA ALA A 26 -1.51 -7.88 -2.60
C ALA A 26 -1.57 -6.80 -3.68
N ARG A 27 -2.06 -5.61 -3.34
CA ARG A 27 -2.08 -4.45 -4.22
C ARG A 27 -0.67 -4.02 -4.64
N LEU A 28 0.28 -3.95 -3.71
CA LEU A 28 1.66 -3.58 -4.00
C LEU A 28 2.33 -4.58 -4.94
N VAL A 29 2.15 -5.89 -4.73
CA VAL A 29 2.67 -6.93 -5.62
C VAL A 29 2.11 -6.76 -7.03
N SER A 30 0.79 -6.57 -7.14
CA SER A 30 0.11 -6.35 -8.42
C SER A 30 0.61 -5.11 -9.15
N LEU A 31 0.82 -4.01 -8.44
CA LEU A 31 1.30 -2.75 -9.03
C LEU A 31 2.77 -2.81 -9.40
N CYS A 32 3.59 -3.50 -8.60
CA CYS A 32 4.98 -3.74 -8.95
C CYS A 32 5.10 -4.47 -10.30
N ASP A 33 4.29 -5.50 -10.51
CA ASP A 33 4.29 -6.30 -11.75
C ASP A 33 3.88 -5.45 -12.96
N GLN A 34 2.93 -4.52 -12.77
CA GLN A 34 2.42 -3.65 -13.83
C GLN A 34 3.36 -2.48 -14.15
N GLU A 35 3.98 -1.87 -13.13
CA GLU A 35 4.64 -0.56 -13.27
C GLU A 35 6.17 -0.64 -13.28
N LEU A 36 6.79 -1.63 -12.60
CA LEU A 36 8.23 -1.61 -12.32
C LEU A 36 9.07 -2.47 -13.27
N ASN A 37 8.45 -3.23 -14.18
CA ASN A 37 9.14 -4.12 -15.14
C ASN A 37 10.20 -5.02 -14.48
N VAL A 38 9.84 -5.63 -13.35
CA VAL A 38 10.68 -6.61 -12.64
C VAL A 38 10.00 -7.99 -12.61
N PRO A 39 10.74 -9.09 -12.44
CA PRO A 39 10.15 -10.42 -12.38
C PRO A 39 9.12 -10.56 -11.23
N SER A 40 8.07 -11.35 -11.43
CA SER A 40 7.00 -11.56 -10.43
C SER A 40 7.53 -12.01 -9.06
N GLN A 41 8.51 -12.91 -9.03
CA GLN A 41 9.18 -13.36 -7.81
C GLN A 41 9.91 -12.24 -7.05
N VAL A 42 10.35 -11.18 -7.75
CA VAL A 42 10.92 -9.97 -7.14
C VAL A 42 9.81 -9.10 -6.58
N CYS A 43 8.68 -8.97 -7.27
CA CYS A 43 7.50 -8.25 -6.76
C CYS A 43 6.89 -8.89 -5.51
N GLU A 44 6.82 -10.22 -5.45
CA GLU A 44 6.39 -10.94 -4.24
C GLU A 44 7.31 -10.64 -3.06
N CYS A 45 8.63 -10.67 -3.28
CA CYS A 45 9.59 -10.29 -2.26
C CYS A 45 9.40 -8.83 -1.79
N ILE A 46 9.19 -7.89 -2.71
CA ILE A 46 8.92 -6.49 -2.37
C ILE A 46 7.65 -6.38 -1.52
N GLY A 47 6.58 -7.10 -1.88
CA GLY A 47 5.34 -7.13 -1.11
C GLY A 47 5.53 -7.61 0.33
N VAL A 48 6.18 -8.77 0.51
CA VAL A 48 6.46 -9.34 1.84
C VAL A 48 7.40 -8.44 2.65
N THR A 49 8.41 -7.87 2.00
CA THR A 49 9.36 -6.95 2.66
C THR A 49 8.66 -5.67 3.10
N ALA A 50 7.76 -5.10 2.27
CA ALA A 50 6.96 -3.93 2.62
C ALA A 50 6.00 -4.22 3.79
N GLU A 51 5.36 -5.39 3.80
CA GLU A 51 4.50 -5.82 4.90
C GLU A 51 5.25 -5.91 6.23
N THR A 52 6.50 -6.38 6.18
CA THR A 52 7.36 -6.55 7.36
C THR A 52 7.99 -5.25 7.84
N GLU A 53 8.51 -4.44 6.91
CA GLU A 53 9.32 -3.27 7.23
C GLU A 53 8.50 -1.99 7.37
N LEU A 54 7.35 -1.88 6.68
CA LEU A 54 6.57 -0.65 6.60
C LEU A 54 5.22 -0.79 7.30
N ASN A 55 4.74 0.28 7.93
CA ASN A 55 3.36 0.34 8.40
C ASN A 55 2.37 0.65 7.24
N SER A 56 1.08 0.73 7.55
CA SER A 56 0.04 0.89 6.52
C SER A 56 0.15 2.21 5.74
N ASP A 57 0.47 3.32 6.41
CA ASP A 57 0.59 4.62 5.76
C ASP A 57 1.89 4.75 4.94
N GLU A 58 2.97 4.15 5.44
CA GLU A 58 4.25 4.02 4.71
C GLU A 58 4.09 3.19 3.43
N ARG A 59 3.34 2.08 3.49
CA ARG A 59 2.99 1.30 2.29
C ARG A 59 2.08 2.06 1.35
N ALA A 60 1.09 2.79 1.87
CA ALA A 60 0.24 3.65 1.06
C ALA A 60 1.06 4.70 0.31
N MET A 61 2.10 5.26 0.95
CA MET A 61 3.03 6.20 0.33
C MET A 61 3.86 5.52 -0.77
N VAL A 62 4.39 4.32 -0.53
CA VAL A 62 5.10 3.54 -1.55
C VAL A 62 4.20 3.24 -2.75
N ILE A 63 2.96 2.81 -2.52
CA ILE A 63 1.98 2.56 -3.59
C ILE A 63 1.73 3.83 -4.38
N ALA A 64 1.48 4.96 -3.72
CA ALA A 64 1.23 6.24 -4.39
C ALA A 64 2.42 6.70 -5.25
N MET A 65 3.66 6.44 -4.79
CA MET A 65 4.85 6.75 -5.57
C MET A 65 5.02 5.84 -6.80
N ILE A 66 4.70 4.55 -6.69
CA ILE A 66 4.74 3.60 -7.81
C ILE A 66 3.69 3.97 -8.87
N THR A 67 2.47 4.31 -8.45
CA THR A 67 1.37 4.65 -9.37
C THR A 67 1.37 6.10 -9.80
N THR A 68 2.34 6.90 -9.38
CA THR A 68 2.38 8.36 -9.62
C THR A 68 1.11 9.09 -9.12
N ASP A 69 0.43 8.56 -8.10
CA ASP A 69 -0.77 9.14 -7.50
C ASP A 69 -0.40 10.33 -6.62
N GLN A 70 -0.33 11.50 -7.25
CA GLN A 70 0.07 12.74 -6.58
C GLN A 70 -0.94 13.19 -5.53
N GLU A 71 -2.25 12.95 -5.74
CA GLU A 71 -3.27 13.37 -4.78
C GLU A 71 -3.10 12.62 -3.45
N THR A 72 -2.91 11.29 -3.52
CA THR A 72 -2.66 10.47 -2.33
C THR A 72 -1.29 10.81 -1.73
N ALA A 73 -0.26 10.97 -2.55
CA ALA A 73 1.07 11.30 -2.07
C ALA A 73 1.13 12.66 -1.35
N ASP A 74 0.41 13.69 -1.83
CA ASP A 74 0.37 15.00 -1.19
C ASP A 74 -0.40 14.98 0.13
N LYS A 75 -1.51 14.24 0.20
CA LYS A 75 -2.23 14.00 1.46
C LYS A 75 -1.32 13.33 2.50
N LEU A 76 -0.63 12.27 2.08
CA LEU A 76 0.29 11.52 2.95
C LEU A 76 1.49 12.35 3.37
N ARG A 77 2.07 13.17 2.49
CA ARG A 77 3.18 14.09 2.83
C ARG A 77 2.77 15.13 3.88
N ALA A 78 1.52 15.57 3.87
CA ALA A 78 1.01 16.53 4.84
C ALA A 78 0.75 15.90 6.22
N SER A 79 0.47 14.59 6.28
CA SER A 79 0.07 13.89 7.50
C SER A 79 1.15 12.97 8.11
N LEU A 80 2.07 12.46 7.30
CA LEU A 80 3.13 11.54 7.75
C LEU A 80 4.26 12.31 8.44
N PRO A 81 4.84 11.73 9.51
CA PRO A 81 6.09 12.24 10.04
C PRO A 81 7.21 12.13 9.00
N MET A 82 8.16 13.06 9.04
CA MET A 82 9.30 13.08 8.12
C MET A 82 10.06 11.75 8.09
N GLU A 83 10.19 11.09 9.24
CA GLU A 83 10.82 9.77 9.36
C GLU A 83 10.14 8.72 8.48
N SER A 84 8.80 8.63 8.51
CA SER A 84 8.04 7.69 7.67
C SER A 84 8.16 7.99 6.18
N MET A 85 8.24 9.27 5.81
CA MET A 85 8.49 9.66 4.41
C MET A 85 9.89 9.22 3.94
N VAL A 86 10.91 9.47 4.75
CA VAL A 86 12.29 9.05 4.46
C VAL A 86 12.36 7.53 4.36
N LYS A 87 11.74 6.81 5.30
CA LYS A 87 11.71 5.35 5.31
C LYS A 87 11.02 4.77 4.07
N SER A 88 9.89 5.33 3.67
CA SER A 88 9.16 4.93 2.46
C SER A 88 9.98 5.19 1.19
N GLY A 89 10.68 6.33 1.12
CA GLY A 89 11.59 6.64 0.01
C GLY A 89 12.80 5.71 -0.05
N MET A 90 13.44 5.44 1.09
CA MET A 90 14.56 4.50 1.19
C MET A 90 14.16 3.07 0.85
N PHE A 91 12.95 2.67 1.23
CA PHE A 91 12.39 1.39 0.82
C PHE A 91 12.31 1.29 -0.70
N MET A 92 11.68 2.25 -1.39
CA MET A 92 11.61 2.22 -2.86
C MET A 92 12.99 2.21 -3.53
N ALA A 93 13.94 2.95 -2.98
CA ALA A 93 15.28 3.05 -3.55
C ALA A 93 16.10 1.75 -3.41
N SER A 94 15.82 0.94 -2.38
CA SER A 94 16.69 -0.20 -2.01
C SER A 94 16.02 -1.57 -2.13
N ALA A 95 14.71 -1.68 -1.87
CA ALA A 95 14.00 -2.95 -1.83
C ALA A 95 14.07 -3.73 -3.16
N PRO A 96 13.90 -3.12 -4.35
CA PRO A 96 14.00 -3.87 -5.61
C PRO A 96 15.36 -4.56 -5.80
N GLY A 97 16.46 -3.85 -5.49
CA GLY A 97 17.80 -4.41 -5.58
C GLY A 97 18.05 -5.53 -4.57
N ARG A 98 17.63 -5.35 -3.31
CA ARG A 98 17.74 -6.40 -2.28
C ARG A 98 16.97 -7.65 -2.68
N CYS A 99 15.73 -7.50 -3.15
CA CYS A 99 14.89 -8.61 -3.56
C CYS A 99 15.41 -9.31 -4.81
N ALA A 100 15.92 -8.58 -5.80
CA ALA A 100 16.55 -9.17 -6.98
C ALA A 100 17.76 -10.05 -6.60
N MET A 101 18.65 -9.55 -5.74
CA MET A 101 19.80 -10.32 -5.25
C MET A 101 19.40 -11.54 -4.44
N GLN A 102 18.41 -11.39 -3.55
CA GLN A 102 17.90 -12.50 -2.75
C GLN A 102 17.37 -13.61 -3.66
N LYS A 103 16.52 -13.28 -4.64
CA LYS A 103 15.96 -14.28 -5.55
C LYS A 103 16.99 -14.89 -6.48
N GLN A 104 18.03 -14.16 -6.87
CA GLN A 104 19.15 -14.73 -7.62
C GLN A 104 19.92 -15.78 -6.81
N SER A 105 20.04 -15.61 -5.49
CA SER A 105 20.73 -16.57 -4.62
C SER A 105 19.92 -17.84 -4.29
N GLU A 106 18.61 -17.82 -4.56
CA GLU A 106 17.69 -18.94 -4.37
C GLU A 106 17.61 -19.85 -5.62
N MET A 107 18.26 -19.46 -6.73
CA MET A 107 18.33 -20.19 -8.01
C MET A 107 19.61 -21.03 -8.12
#